data_AF-A0A4Y2E7C7-F1
#
_entry.id   AF-A0A4Y2E7C7-F1
#
_cell.length_a   1.000
_cell.length_b   1.000
_cell.length_c   1.000
_cell.angle_alpha   90.00
_cell.angle_beta   90.00
_cell.angle_gamma   90.00
#
_symmetry.space_group_name_H-M   'P 1'
#
loop_
_entity.id
_entity.type
_entity.pdbx_description
1 polymer ?
#
loop_
_entity_poly.entity_id
_entity_poly.type
_entity_poly.pdbx_seq_one_letter_code
_entity_poly.pdbx_strand_id
1 'polypeptide(L)'
;MDESGLIRVGGRLKNASISMDQKYPVLLPKNHRLTEMTVRYFHEKYLHAGPTLLLSIIRKEYWITSTRSIVRHIIWKCVKCFHQKGQTANQFMADLPRSRVQPSRVFSRVGTDYAYPFLIKPRRGRGTQRMKCYICVFVCFTTKAVHIEIVGDLTSEAFIAALKRFIGRRGKPTEIYSDCGTNFIAADRELRRVVASLRKDEPVNKFFMEESIGWKFNPPAAPHFGGLWEAAIKSAKLHLKRTIGTALTTIPEENLLDEKISSLKRWKLTQQLFQSFGKRWSSEYIASLQRRNKWQKSEQNVKLNDLVLLKDDNIPPLHWKLGRVTQVYPSGDDKVRVVLVKTANGLLKRPIHKLSVLPIEN
;
A
#
# COMPACT_ATOMS: atom_id res chain seq x y z
N MET A 1 -7.63 55.95 -17.71
CA MET A 1 -6.94 55.37 -18.88
C MET A 1 -5.59 56.04 -18.98
N ASP A 2 -4.58 55.35 -19.48
CA ASP A 2 -3.27 55.93 -19.77
C ASP A 2 -3.23 56.56 -21.18
N GLU A 3 -2.08 57.12 -21.55
CA GLU A 3 -1.84 57.75 -22.87
C GLU A 3 -1.98 56.78 -24.05
N SER A 4 -1.91 55.46 -23.79
CA SER A 4 -2.11 54.40 -24.78
C SER A 4 -3.55 53.86 -24.80
N GLY A 5 -4.48 54.47 -24.06
CA GLY A 5 -5.88 54.04 -23.98
C GLY A 5 -6.14 52.83 -23.09
N LEU A 6 -5.16 52.37 -22.30
CA LEU A 6 -5.31 51.21 -21.42
C LEU A 6 -5.89 51.61 -20.06
N ILE A 7 -6.75 50.74 -19.52
CA ILE A 7 -7.28 50.90 -18.16
C ILE A 7 -6.24 50.36 -17.17
N ARG A 8 -5.84 51.20 -16.22
CA ARG A 8 -4.88 50.87 -15.16
C ARG A 8 -5.50 51.01 -13.80
N VAL A 9 -5.04 50.20 -12.85
CA VAL A 9 -5.55 50.18 -11.48
C VAL A 9 -4.68 51.05 -10.58
N GLY A 10 -5.30 52.02 -9.90
CA GLY A 10 -4.64 52.87 -8.90
C GLY A 10 -4.38 52.16 -7.58
N GLY A 11 -3.50 52.74 -6.75
CA GLY A 11 -3.20 52.22 -5.42
C GLY A 11 -2.40 53.20 -4.56
N ARG A 12 -1.91 52.72 -3.41
CA ARG A 12 -1.15 53.54 -2.43
C ARG A 12 0.35 53.65 -2.75
N LEU A 13 0.80 53.13 -3.90
CA LEU A 13 2.21 53.06 -4.28
C LEU A 13 2.67 54.23 -5.17
N LYS A 14 1.89 55.31 -5.27
CA LYS A 14 2.20 56.48 -6.12
C LYS A 14 3.63 57.01 -5.91
N ASN A 15 4.08 57.09 -4.65
CA ASN A 15 5.37 57.66 -4.28
C ASN A 15 6.51 56.63 -4.18
N ALA A 16 6.26 55.35 -4.44
CA ALA A 16 7.31 54.33 -4.36
C ALA A 16 8.36 54.48 -5.48
N SER A 17 9.61 54.10 -5.25
CA SER A 17 10.69 54.08 -6.25
C SER A 17 10.64 52.83 -7.14
N ILE A 18 9.49 52.61 -7.80
CA ILE A 18 9.21 51.45 -8.66
C ILE A 18 8.69 51.89 -10.03
N SER A 19 8.66 50.97 -11.00
CA SER A 19 8.21 51.27 -12.37
C SER A 19 6.73 51.68 -12.42
N MET A 20 6.38 52.44 -13.47
CA MET A 20 5.00 52.92 -13.68
C MET A 20 3.99 51.76 -13.73
N ASP A 21 4.33 50.66 -14.40
CA ASP A 21 3.49 49.46 -14.48
C ASP A 21 3.26 48.79 -13.12
N GLN A 22 4.25 48.85 -12.22
CA GLN A 22 4.11 48.32 -10.86
C GLN A 22 3.24 49.22 -9.98
N LYS A 23 3.28 50.54 -10.20
CA LYS A 23 2.40 51.49 -9.49
C LYS A 23 0.96 51.39 -9.98
N TYR A 24 0.79 51.22 -11.29
CA TYR A 24 -0.48 51.29 -11.99
C TYR A 24 -0.62 50.12 -12.99
N PRO A 25 -0.81 48.89 -12.51
CA PRO A 25 -0.87 47.72 -13.37
C PRO A 25 -2.09 47.76 -14.31
N VAL A 26 -1.93 47.20 -15.51
CA VAL A 26 -2.97 47.15 -16.54
C VAL A 26 -4.08 46.19 -16.11
N LEU A 27 -5.34 46.63 -16.18
CA LEU A 27 -6.50 45.82 -15.83
C LEU A 27 -6.75 44.76 -16.90
N LEU A 28 -6.82 43.49 -16.48
CA LEU A 28 -7.20 42.38 -17.35
C LEU A 28 -8.49 41.69 -16.84
N PRO A 29 -9.42 41.35 -17.74
CA PRO A 29 -10.61 40.57 -17.40
C PRO A 29 -10.23 39.12 -17.06
N LYS A 30 -10.90 38.49 -16.08
CA LYS A 30 -10.62 37.09 -15.68
C LYS A 30 -10.79 36.09 -16.83
N ASN A 31 -11.89 36.23 -17.57
CA ASN A 31 -12.36 35.23 -18.54
C ASN A 31 -11.98 35.65 -19.97
N HIS A 32 -10.69 35.79 -20.25
CA HIS A 32 -10.23 36.17 -21.58
C HIS A 32 -8.98 35.37 -21.97
N ARG A 33 -8.88 35.01 -23.25
CA ARG A 33 -7.77 34.20 -23.78
C ARG A 33 -6.41 34.83 -23.53
N LEU A 34 -6.31 36.15 -23.68
CA LEU A 34 -5.07 36.90 -23.37
C LEU A 34 -4.64 36.66 -21.93
N THR A 35 -5.55 36.78 -20.97
CA THR A 35 -5.27 36.56 -19.55
C THR A 35 -4.79 35.13 -19.30
N GLU A 36 -5.41 34.14 -19.93
CA GLU A 36 -4.97 32.76 -19.84
C GLU A 36 -3.53 32.59 -20.35
N MET A 37 -3.23 33.14 -21.53
CA MET A 37 -1.91 33.08 -22.15
C MET A 37 -0.86 33.82 -21.32
N THR A 38 -1.19 34.99 -20.76
CA THR A 38 -0.31 35.76 -19.88
C THR A 38 0.04 34.96 -18.63
N VAL A 39 -0.95 34.40 -17.92
CA VAL A 39 -0.70 33.58 -16.72
C VAL A 39 0.14 32.35 -17.05
N ARG A 40 -0.14 31.68 -18.18
CA ARG A 40 0.63 30.52 -18.64
C ARG A 40 2.07 30.87 -19.01
N TYR A 41 2.27 31.98 -19.73
CA TYR A 41 3.59 32.49 -20.08
C TYR A 41 4.43 32.75 -18.83
N PHE A 42 3.91 33.48 -17.84
CA PHE A 42 4.65 33.73 -16.60
C PHE A 42 4.90 32.45 -15.79
N HIS A 43 3.94 31.52 -15.77
CA HIS A 43 4.13 30.23 -15.11
C HIS A 43 5.31 29.45 -15.72
N GLU A 44 5.42 29.41 -17.05
CA GLU A 44 6.47 28.69 -17.77
C GLU A 44 7.81 29.44 -17.75
N LYS A 45 7.80 30.76 -17.97
CA LYS A 45 9.00 31.63 -17.93
C LYS A 45 9.72 31.56 -16.59
N TYR A 46 8.97 31.46 -15.49
CA TYR A 46 9.51 31.36 -14.14
C TYR A 46 9.53 29.91 -13.62
N LEU A 47 9.79 28.95 -14.52
CA LEU A 47 10.08 27.55 -14.20
C LEU A 47 9.00 26.88 -13.35
N HIS A 48 7.74 27.01 -13.77
CA HIS A 48 6.58 26.44 -13.10
C HIS A 48 6.32 27.00 -11.69
N ALA A 49 6.56 28.32 -11.53
CA ALA A 49 6.30 29.05 -10.29
C ALA A 49 4.92 28.72 -9.68
N GLY A 50 4.92 28.44 -8.37
CA GLY A 50 3.70 28.16 -7.61
C GLY A 50 2.78 29.38 -7.48
N PRO A 51 1.54 29.20 -6.96
CA PRO A 51 0.51 30.25 -7.00
C PRO A 51 0.96 31.58 -6.40
N THR A 52 1.60 31.57 -5.24
CA THR A 52 2.02 32.79 -4.51
C THR A 52 3.06 33.60 -5.27
N LEU A 53 4.08 32.93 -5.81
CA LEU A 53 5.13 33.58 -6.60
C LEU A 53 4.56 34.12 -7.92
N LEU A 54 3.71 33.33 -8.59
CA LEU A 54 3.11 33.76 -9.83
C LEU A 54 2.21 34.99 -9.64
N LEU A 55 1.46 35.04 -8.53
CA LEU A 55 0.66 36.21 -8.15
C LEU A 55 1.52 37.46 -7.93
N SER A 56 2.69 37.34 -7.28
CA SER A 56 3.56 38.50 -7.03
C SER A 56 4.22 39.02 -8.31
N ILE A 57 4.58 38.13 -9.23
CA ILE A 57 5.14 38.48 -10.54
C ILE A 57 4.09 39.17 -11.41
N ILE A 58 2.91 38.57 -11.58
CA ILE A 58 1.84 39.12 -12.43
C ILE A 58 1.43 40.51 -11.96
N ARG A 59 1.31 40.73 -10.64
CA ARG A 59 0.89 42.02 -10.07
C ARG A 59 1.87 43.16 -10.31
N LYS A 60 3.08 42.88 -10.78
CA LYS A 60 4.03 43.92 -11.17
C LYS A 60 3.65 44.60 -12.48
N GLU A 61 2.83 43.97 -13.31
CA GLU A 61 2.50 44.46 -14.65
C GLU A 61 0.97 44.48 -14.89
N TYR A 62 0.24 43.51 -14.33
CA TYR A 62 -1.17 43.29 -14.61
C TYR A 62 -2.01 43.11 -13.34
N TRP A 63 -3.20 43.69 -13.36
CA TRP A 63 -4.24 43.49 -12.37
C TRP A 63 -5.36 42.64 -12.97
N ILE A 64 -5.37 41.33 -12.67
CA ILE A 64 -6.41 40.42 -13.16
C ILE A 64 -7.53 40.31 -12.13
N THR A 65 -8.78 40.50 -12.55
CA THR A 65 -9.93 40.27 -11.67
C THR A 65 -9.96 38.81 -11.16
N SER A 66 -10.07 38.61 -9.84
CA SER A 66 -9.99 37.28 -9.22
C SER A 66 -8.73 36.46 -9.58
N THR A 67 -7.56 37.10 -9.63
CA THR A 67 -6.27 36.50 -10.09
C THR A 67 -5.97 35.12 -9.48
N ARG A 68 -6.27 34.92 -8.18
CA ARG A 68 -5.99 33.65 -7.49
C ARG A 68 -6.71 32.46 -8.12
N SER A 69 -7.95 32.67 -8.59
CA SER A 69 -8.76 31.62 -9.19
C SER A 69 -8.16 31.15 -10.52
N ILE A 70 -7.85 32.09 -11.42
CA ILE A 70 -7.27 31.76 -12.73
C ILE A 70 -5.86 31.17 -12.59
N VAL A 71 -5.02 31.69 -11.68
CA VAL A 71 -3.68 31.14 -11.41
C VAL A 71 -3.76 29.68 -10.94
N ARG A 72 -4.67 29.37 -10.01
CA ARG A 72 -4.86 27.98 -9.54
C ARG A 72 -5.35 27.07 -10.64
N HIS A 73 -6.26 27.55 -11.49
CA HIS A 73 -6.78 26.81 -12.65
C HIS A 73 -5.68 26.47 -13.66
N ILE A 74 -4.83 27.44 -13.99
CA ILE A 74 -3.74 27.25 -14.97
C ILE A 74 -2.68 26.29 -14.45
N ILE A 75 -2.30 26.40 -13.18
CA ILE A 75 -1.36 25.47 -12.55
C ILE A 75 -1.97 24.05 -12.46
N TRP A 76 -3.29 23.94 -12.23
CA TRP A 76 -3.97 22.65 -12.21
C TRP A 76 -4.01 21.99 -13.60
N LYS A 77 -4.22 22.76 -14.67
CA LYS A 77 -4.15 22.28 -16.07
C LYS A 77 -2.71 22.05 -16.57
N CYS A 78 -1.68 22.45 -15.83
CA CYS A 78 -0.29 22.28 -16.26
C CYS A 78 0.16 20.82 -16.10
N VAL A 79 0.38 20.13 -17.22
CA VAL A 79 0.82 18.73 -17.27
C VAL A 79 2.13 18.50 -16.51
N LYS A 80 3.14 19.38 -16.67
CA LYS A 80 4.42 19.26 -15.96
C LYS A 80 4.27 19.34 -14.44
N CYS A 81 3.48 20.30 -13.94
CA CYS A 81 3.17 20.41 -12.51
C CYS A 81 2.33 19.24 -12.00
N PHE A 82 1.40 18.75 -12.82
CA PHE A 82 0.57 17.60 -12.50
C PHE A 82 1.42 16.34 -12.35
N HIS A 83 2.32 16.07 -13.31
CA HIS A 83 3.32 15.00 -13.23
C HIS A 83 4.13 15.12 -11.93
N GLN A 84 4.71 16.29 -11.65
CA GLN A 84 5.57 16.48 -10.49
C GLN A 84 4.83 16.26 -9.14
N LYS A 85 3.55 16.62 -9.05
CA LYS A 85 2.72 16.34 -7.87
C LYS A 85 2.49 14.84 -7.66
N GLY A 86 2.46 14.06 -8.74
CA GLY A 86 2.33 12.60 -8.67
C GLY A 86 1.03 12.11 -8.03
N GLN A 87 -0.04 12.91 -8.10
CA GLN A 87 -1.30 12.59 -7.43
C GLN A 87 -2.00 11.43 -8.15
N THR A 88 -2.17 10.30 -7.48
CA THR A 88 -2.88 9.14 -8.03
C THR A 88 -4.37 9.22 -7.76
N ALA A 89 -5.17 8.52 -8.57
CA ALA A 89 -6.60 8.41 -8.36
C ALA A 89 -6.89 7.76 -7.00
N ASN A 90 -7.79 8.34 -6.20
CA ASN A 90 -8.13 7.76 -4.91
C ASN A 90 -8.95 6.49 -5.11
N GLN A 91 -8.52 5.42 -4.43
CA GLN A 91 -9.23 4.16 -4.45
C GLN A 91 -10.20 4.10 -3.27
N PHE A 92 -11.51 4.07 -3.57
CA PHE A 92 -12.50 3.66 -2.58
C PHE A 92 -12.27 2.19 -2.24
N MET A 93 -11.78 1.93 -1.04
CA MET A 93 -11.59 0.57 -0.54
C MET A 93 -12.95 -0.09 -0.34
N ALA A 94 -13.10 -1.34 -0.77
CA ALA A 94 -14.30 -2.13 -0.48
C ALA A 94 -14.40 -2.39 1.03
N ASP A 95 -15.61 -2.66 1.50
CA ASP A 95 -15.83 -3.08 2.88
C ASP A 95 -14.98 -4.31 3.23
N LEU A 96 -14.48 -4.35 4.46
CA LEU A 96 -13.71 -5.48 4.94
C LEU A 96 -14.62 -6.73 5.00
N PRO A 97 -14.12 -7.92 4.60
CA PRO A 97 -14.92 -9.14 4.64
C PRO A 97 -15.34 -9.48 6.07
N ARG A 98 -16.47 -10.18 6.25
CA ARG A 98 -16.99 -10.57 7.57
C ARG A 98 -15.93 -11.25 8.45
N SER A 99 -15.09 -12.09 7.85
CA SER A 99 -13.98 -12.78 8.54
C SER A 99 -12.95 -11.84 9.19
N ARG A 100 -12.85 -10.59 8.74
CA ARG A 100 -11.94 -9.55 9.25
C ARG A 100 -12.53 -8.69 10.36
N VAL A 101 -13.84 -8.65 10.49
CA VAL A 101 -14.56 -7.70 11.36
C VAL A 101 -15.40 -8.39 12.43
N GLN A 102 -15.85 -9.62 12.19
CA GLN A 102 -16.59 -10.39 13.19
C GLN A 102 -15.64 -10.97 14.25
N PRO A 103 -15.99 -10.87 15.54
CA PRO A 103 -15.22 -11.46 16.62
C PRO A 103 -15.15 -13.00 16.46
N SER A 104 -14.00 -13.57 16.79
CA SER A 104 -13.77 -15.03 16.82
C SER A 104 -12.67 -15.36 17.84
N ARG A 105 -12.48 -16.64 18.17
CA ARG A 105 -11.36 -17.07 19.01
C ARG A 105 -10.02 -16.57 18.42
N VAL A 106 -9.09 -16.20 19.29
CA VAL A 106 -7.73 -15.82 18.87
C VAL A 106 -7.13 -16.96 18.03
N PHE A 107 -6.53 -16.61 16.89
CA PHE A 107 -6.01 -17.55 15.88
C PHE A 107 -7.02 -18.52 15.26
N SER A 108 -8.34 -18.32 15.42
CA SER A 108 -9.36 -19.10 14.70
C SER A 108 -9.30 -18.86 13.20
N ARG A 109 -9.17 -17.59 12.80
CA ARG A 109 -9.03 -17.17 11.40
C ARG A 109 -7.67 -16.52 11.23
N VAL A 110 -6.85 -17.08 10.34
CA VAL A 110 -5.48 -16.61 10.13
C VAL A 110 -5.17 -16.34 8.67
N GLY A 111 -4.39 -15.29 8.42
CA GLY A 111 -3.70 -15.10 7.14
C GLY A 111 -2.27 -15.61 7.26
N THR A 112 -1.80 -16.32 6.24
CA THR A 112 -0.44 -16.86 6.19
C THR A 112 0.27 -16.49 4.91
N ASP A 113 1.58 -16.24 5.02
CA ASP A 113 2.45 -15.88 3.90
C ASP A 113 3.93 -16.09 4.27
N TYR A 114 4.76 -16.20 3.24
CA TYR A 114 6.21 -16.30 3.34
C TYR A 114 6.89 -14.95 3.13
N ALA A 115 7.80 -14.61 4.04
CA ALA A 115 8.73 -13.52 3.81
C ALA A 115 9.93 -13.99 2.97
N TYR A 116 10.39 -13.10 2.07
CA TYR A 116 11.62 -13.25 1.28
C TYR A 116 12.79 -13.83 2.10
N PRO A 117 13.62 -14.72 1.50
CA PRO A 117 14.62 -15.46 2.25
C PRO A 117 15.71 -14.57 2.81
N PHE A 118 16.21 -14.97 3.97
CA PHE A 118 17.46 -14.49 4.55
C PHE A 118 18.49 -15.60 4.50
N LEU A 119 19.75 -15.22 4.38
CA LEU A 119 20.86 -16.16 4.33
C LEU A 119 21.30 -16.47 5.75
N ILE A 120 21.31 -17.75 6.11
CA ILE A 120 21.82 -18.25 7.39
C ILE A 120 23.05 -19.14 7.16
N LYS A 121 23.96 -19.17 8.13
CA LYS A 121 24.96 -20.24 8.23
C LYS A 121 24.44 -21.32 9.18
N PRO A 122 24.26 -22.57 8.70
CA PRO A 122 23.74 -23.65 9.55
C PRO A 122 24.72 -24.08 10.65
N ARG A 123 26.03 -23.88 10.45
CA ARG A 123 27.08 -24.19 11.43
C ARG A 123 28.14 -23.09 11.45
N ARG A 124 28.78 -22.90 12.61
CA ARG A 124 29.98 -22.05 12.75
C ARG A 124 31.21 -22.84 12.32
N GLY A 125 31.90 -22.39 11.28
CA GLY A 125 33.12 -23.03 10.75
C GLY A 125 33.61 -22.38 9.46
N ARG A 126 34.91 -22.55 9.13
CA ARG A 126 35.44 -22.21 7.80
C ARG A 126 34.87 -23.22 6.78
N GLY A 127 34.40 -22.74 5.63
CA GLY A 127 33.87 -23.58 4.55
C GLY A 127 32.36 -23.89 4.59
N THR A 128 31.62 -23.55 5.65
CA THR A 128 30.17 -23.79 5.69
C THR A 128 29.41 -22.87 4.73
N GLN A 129 28.72 -23.46 3.75
CA GLN A 129 27.90 -22.73 2.79
C GLN A 129 26.68 -22.08 3.45
N ARG A 130 26.33 -20.88 2.98
CA ARG A 130 25.14 -20.17 3.42
C ARG A 130 23.92 -20.82 2.78
N MET A 131 22.88 -21.07 3.57
CA MET A 131 21.60 -21.57 3.06
C MET A 131 20.53 -20.48 3.15
N LYS A 132 19.55 -20.54 2.24
CA LYS A 132 18.36 -19.69 2.31
C LYS A 132 17.45 -20.23 3.40
N CYS A 133 16.85 -19.32 4.14
CA CYS A 133 15.85 -19.61 5.15
C CYS A 133 14.72 -18.60 5.01
N TYR A 134 13.49 -19.04 5.27
CA TYR A 134 12.28 -18.27 5.07
C TYR A 134 11.57 -18.09 6.41
N ILE A 135 10.79 -17.01 6.51
CA ILE A 135 9.87 -16.80 7.63
C ILE A 135 8.46 -17.07 7.13
N CYS A 136 7.75 -17.96 7.80
CA CYS A 136 6.32 -18.12 7.64
C CYS A 136 5.62 -17.30 8.73
N VAL A 137 4.71 -16.41 8.33
CA VAL A 137 3.89 -15.64 9.28
C VAL A 137 2.48 -16.22 9.36
N PHE A 138 1.88 -16.13 10.54
CA PHE A 138 0.46 -16.38 10.79
C PHE A 138 -0.11 -15.16 11.51
N VAL A 139 -1.06 -14.47 10.88
CA VAL A 139 -1.67 -13.25 11.41
C VAL A 139 -3.12 -13.49 11.77
N CYS A 140 -3.47 -13.31 13.04
CA CYS A 140 -4.84 -13.46 13.52
C CYS A 140 -5.74 -12.34 13.00
N PHE A 141 -6.89 -12.69 12.41
CA PHE A 141 -7.83 -11.69 11.91
C PHE A 141 -8.56 -10.93 13.03
N THR A 142 -8.76 -11.55 14.19
CA THR A 142 -9.43 -10.91 15.33
C THR A 142 -8.53 -9.88 16.02
N THR A 143 -7.36 -10.31 16.48
CA THR A 143 -6.49 -9.49 17.34
C THR A 143 -5.32 -8.82 16.60
N LYS A 144 -5.09 -9.22 15.34
CA LYS A 144 -3.90 -8.87 14.54
C LYS A 144 -2.58 -9.38 15.14
N ALA A 145 -2.65 -10.27 16.14
CA ALA A 145 -1.47 -10.92 16.69
C ALA A 145 -0.75 -11.72 15.60
N VAL A 146 0.58 -11.59 15.56
CA VAL A 146 1.45 -12.27 14.59
C VAL A 146 2.19 -13.39 15.30
N HIS A 147 2.20 -14.57 14.68
CA HIS A 147 3.06 -15.68 15.04
C HIS A 147 4.04 -15.93 13.89
N ILE A 148 5.30 -16.20 14.22
CA ILE A 148 6.41 -16.31 13.27
C ILE A 148 7.03 -17.67 13.44
N GLU A 149 7.17 -18.41 12.34
CA GLU A 149 7.85 -19.69 12.26
C GLU A 149 8.99 -19.61 11.25
N ILE A 150 10.12 -20.25 11.57
CA ILE A 150 11.28 -20.35 10.68
C ILE A 150 11.11 -21.61 9.81
N VAL A 151 11.41 -21.49 8.52
CA VAL A 151 11.23 -22.56 7.54
C VAL A 151 12.45 -22.66 6.61
N GLY A 152 12.94 -23.87 6.38
CA GLY A 152 14.16 -24.10 5.59
C GLY A 152 13.98 -23.88 4.08
N ASP A 153 12.78 -24.11 3.55
CA ASP A 153 12.49 -24.00 2.13
C ASP A 153 11.03 -23.57 1.88
N LEU A 154 10.66 -23.48 0.60
CA LEU A 154 9.31 -23.14 0.14
C LEU A 154 8.52 -24.39 -0.29
N THR A 155 8.78 -25.55 0.29
CA THR A 155 8.00 -26.77 0.00
C THR A 155 6.70 -26.82 0.80
N SER A 156 5.74 -27.63 0.34
CA SER A 156 4.51 -27.90 1.10
C SER A 156 4.80 -28.63 2.41
N GLU A 157 5.76 -29.55 2.43
CA GLU A 157 6.16 -30.31 3.62
C GLU A 157 6.70 -29.38 4.71
N ALA A 158 7.59 -28.45 4.35
CA ALA A 158 8.14 -27.49 5.28
C ALA A 158 7.06 -26.52 5.79
N PHE A 159 6.10 -26.14 4.94
CA PHE A 159 4.92 -25.40 5.38
C PHE A 159 4.06 -26.20 6.37
N ILE A 160 3.75 -27.46 6.08
CA ILE A 160 2.95 -28.32 6.97
C ILE A 160 3.65 -28.48 8.33
N ALA A 161 4.97 -28.62 8.35
CA ALA A 161 5.74 -28.65 9.59
C ALA A 161 5.61 -27.33 10.37
N ALA A 162 5.65 -26.18 9.71
CA ALA A 162 5.41 -24.88 10.33
C ALA A 162 3.97 -24.75 10.85
N LEU A 163 2.98 -25.22 10.09
CA LEU A 163 1.58 -25.25 10.50
C LEU A 163 1.37 -26.13 11.74
N LYS A 164 1.99 -27.32 11.81
CA LYS A 164 1.93 -28.20 12.99
C LYS A 164 2.49 -27.50 14.24
N ARG A 165 3.62 -26.81 14.12
CA ARG A 165 4.22 -26.03 15.23
C ARG A 165 3.31 -24.89 15.67
N PHE A 166 2.72 -24.16 14.72
CA PHE A 166 1.74 -23.12 14.99
C PHE A 166 0.52 -23.67 15.73
N ILE A 167 -0.09 -24.77 15.25
CA ILE A 167 -1.25 -25.42 15.86
C ILE A 167 -0.91 -25.88 17.28
N GLY A 168 0.25 -26.50 17.49
CA GLY A 168 0.70 -26.94 18.81
C GLY A 168 0.84 -25.80 19.83
N ARG A 169 1.13 -24.57 19.37
CA ARG A 169 1.30 -23.40 20.24
C ARG A 169 0.05 -22.53 20.40
N ARG A 170 -0.81 -22.45 19.36
CA ARG A 170 -1.93 -21.50 19.27
C ARG A 170 -3.30 -22.16 19.19
N GLY A 171 -3.32 -23.48 19.03
CA GLY A 171 -4.51 -24.26 18.72
C GLY A 171 -4.86 -24.24 17.23
N LYS A 172 -5.70 -25.19 16.82
CA LYS A 172 -6.14 -25.36 15.44
C LYS A 172 -6.93 -24.12 14.95
N PRO A 173 -6.60 -23.56 13.77
CA PRO A 173 -7.45 -22.55 13.14
C PRO A 173 -8.66 -23.21 12.50
N THR A 174 -9.79 -22.52 12.47
CA THR A 174 -10.97 -22.90 11.68
C THR A 174 -10.78 -22.52 10.21
N GLU A 175 -10.11 -21.40 9.94
CA GLU A 175 -9.88 -20.92 8.58
C GLU A 175 -8.45 -20.40 8.37
N ILE A 176 -7.86 -20.76 7.23
CA ILE A 176 -6.57 -20.25 6.77
C ILE A 176 -6.77 -19.49 5.46
N TYR A 177 -6.18 -18.31 5.36
CA TYR A 177 -6.15 -17.46 4.18
C TYR A 177 -4.72 -17.33 3.65
N SER A 178 -4.51 -17.56 2.35
CA SER A 178 -3.18 -17.42 1.71
C SER A 178 -3.30 -16.91 0.27
N ASP A 179 -2.17 -16.56 -0.34
CA ASP A 179 -2.09 -16.44 -1.79
C ASP A 179 -2.10 -17.82 -2.48
N CYS A 180 -2.14 -17.83 -3.82
CA CYS A 180 -2.10 -19.04 -4.63
C CYS A 180 -0.66 -19.60 -4.82
N GLY A 181 0.23 -19.41 -3.84
CA GLY A 181 1.54 -20.04 -3.84
C GLY A 181 1.43 -21.58 -3.98
N THR A 182 2.28 -22.17 -4.80
CA THR A 182 2.23 -23.61 -5.13
C THR A 182 2.40 -24.49 -3.89
N ASN A 183 3.20 -24.04 -2.93
CA ASN A 183 3.40 -24.66 -1.62
C ASN A 183 2.12 -24.69 -0.77
N PHE A 184 1.34 -23.60 -0.75
CA PHE A 184 0.08 -23.53 -0.03
C PHE A 184 -1.01 -24.37 -0.69
N ILE A 185 -1.10 -24.33 -2.02
CA ILE A 185 -2.04 -25.18 -2.79
C ILE A 185 -1.73 -26.66 -2.57
N ALA A 186 -0.46 -27.04 -2.62
CA ALA A 186 -0.03 -28.41 -2.37
C ALA A 186 -0.30 -28.83 -0.91
N ALA A 187 -0.07 -27.95 0.06
CA ALA A 187 -0.36 -28.22 1.47
C ALA A 187 -1.87 -28.43 1.73
N ASP A 188 -2.75 -27.58 1.20
CA ASP A 188 -4.20 -27.77 1.30
C ASP A 188 -4.63 -29.11 0.68
N ARG A 189 -4.12 -29.44 -0.51
CA ARG A 189 -4.39 -30.72 -1.16
C ARG A 189 -3.96 -31.91 -0.31
N GLU A 190 -2.80 -31.84 0.32
CA GLU A 190 -2.27 -32.90 1.17
C GLU A 190 -3.11 -33.08 2.43
N LEU A 191 -3.48 -31.99 3.11
CA LEU A 191 -4.37 -32.03 4.27
C LEU A 191 -5.73 -32.64 3.93
N ARG A 192 -6.34 -32.24 2.80
CA ARG A 192 -7.60 -32.82 2.31
C ARG A 192 -7.46 -34.31 2.00
N ARG A 193 -6.33 -34.73 1.41
CA ARG A 193 -6.06 -36.14 1.14
C ARG A 193 -5.98 -36.96 2.43
N VAL A 194 -5.32 -36.44 3.47
CA VAL A 194 -5.24 -37.11 4.78
C VAL A 194 -6.64 -37.28 5.37
N VAL A 195 -7.46 -36.23 5.37
CA VAL A 195 -8.85 -36.31 5.86
C VAL A 195 -9.66 -37.34 5.07
N ALA A 196 -9.55 -37.33 3.74
CA ALA A 196 -10.24 -38.30 2.88
C ALA A 196 -9.78 -39.76 3.09
N SER A 197 -8.53 -39.97 3.52
CA SER A 197 -7.96 -41.30 3.72
C SER A 197 -8.34 -41.99 5.03
N LEU A 198 -8.95 -41.27 5.99
CA LEU A 198 -9.21 -41.75 7.35
C LEU A 198 -10.34 -42.82 7.49
N ARG A 199 -11.03 -43.23 6.40
CA ARG A 199 -12.01 -44.36 6.31
C ARG A 199 -13.23 -44.29 7.28
N LYS A 200 -14.17 -45.25 7.24
CA LYS A 200 -15.29 -45.47 6.29
C LYS A 200 -16.65 -45.15 6.94
N ASP A 201 -16.68 -44.76 8.22
CA ASP A 201 -17.92 -44.58 8.97
C ASP A 201 -18.48 -43.16 8.79
N GLU A 202 -19.74 -43.08 8.35
CA GLU A 202 -20.42 -41.82 8.04
C GLU A 202 -20.43 -40.79 9.19
N PRO A 203 -20.66 -41.17 10.47
CA PRO A 203 -20.65 -40.21 11.59
C PRO A 203 -19.25 -39.64 11.86
N VAL A 204 -18.22 -40.46 11.71
CA VAL A 204 -16.83 -40.09 11.93
C VAL A 204 -16.34 -39.19 10.80
N ASN A 205 -16.74 -39.47 9.55
CA ASN A 205 -16.49 -38.61 8.40
C ASN A 205 -17.12 -37.22 8.58
N LYS A 206 -18.38 -37.16 9.05
CA LYS A 206 -19.06 -35.89 9.29
C LYS A 206 -18.31 -35.06 10.34
N PHE A 207 -17.89 -35.68 11.44
CA PHE A 207 -17.08 -35.02 12.47
C PHE A 207 -15.75 -34.49 11.93
N PHE A 208 -14.98 -35.28 11.18
CA PHE A 208 -13.69 -34.83 10.64
C PHE A 208 -13.82 -33.78 9.52
N MET A 209 -14.92 -33.81 8.75
CA MET A 209 -15.24 -32.75 7.79
C MET A 209 -15.58 -31.43 8.50
N GLU A 210 -16.40 -31.49 9.56
CA GLU A 210 -16.75 -30.33 10.39
C GLU A 210 -15.53 -29.75 11.11
N GLU A 211 -14.61 -30.61 11.56
CA GLU A 211 -13.36 -30.22 12.22
C GLU A 211 -12.22 -29.89 11.25
N SER A 212 -12.43 -29.96 9.94
CA SER A 212 -11.39 -29.64 8.96
C SER A 212 -11.07 -28.14 8.90
N ILE A 213 -9.86 -27.80 8.46
CA ILE A 213 -9.46 -26.40 8.30
C ILE A 213 -9.99 -25.88 6.97
N GLY A 214 -10.83 -24.84 7.02
CA GLY A 214 -11.33 -24.16 5.82
C GLY A 214 -10.27 -23.30 5.17
N TRP A 215 -9.64 -23.78 4.10
CA TRP A 215 -8.64 -23.01 3.34
C TRP A 215 -9.29 -22.08 2.30
N LYS A 216 -8.87 -20.81 2.28
CA LYS A 216 -9.37 -19.77 1.35
C LYS A 216 -8.21 -19.09 0.64
N PHE A 217 -8.18 -19.22 -0.68
CA PHE A 217 -7.16 -18.59 -1.52
C PHE A 217 -7.62 -17.23 -2.03
N ASN A 218 -6.70 -16.27 -2.09
CA ASN A 218 -6.97 -14.98 -2.72
C ASN A 218 -7.19 -15.16 -4.23
N PRO A 219 -8.05 -14.33 -4.87
CA PRO A 219 -8.16 -14.31 -6.32
C PRO A 219 -6.79 -14.03 -6.98
N PRO A 220 -6.47 -14.63 -8.13
CA PRO A 220 -5.24 -14.36 -8.86
C PRO A 220 -5.06 -12.85 -9.12
N ALA A 221 -3.86 -12.33 -8.88
CA ALA A 221 -3.52 -10.91 -9.04
C ALA A 221 -4.30 -9.91 -8.15
N ALA A 222 -4.78 -10.35 -6.98
CA ALA A 222 -5.47 -9.51 -5.99
C ALA A 222 -4.65 -9.32 -4.68
N PRO A 223 -3.45 -8.71 -4.73
CA PRO A 223 -2.57 -8.56 -3.56
C PRO A 223 -3.19 -7.75 -2.41
N HIS A 224 -4.19 -6.90 -2.71
CA HIS A 224 -4.92 -6.14 -1.70
C HIS A 224 -5.65 -7.00 -0.66
N PHE A 225 -6.00 -8.26 -0.97
CA PHE A 225 -6.56 -9.18 0.02
C PHE A 225 -5.53 -9.63 1.07
N GLY A 226 -4.22 -9.55 0.75
CA GLY A 226 -3.12 -9.94 1.62
C GLY A 226 -2.55 -8.84 2.51
N GLY A 227 -3.09 -7.63 2.47
CA GLY A 227 -2.50 -6.47 3.14
C GLY A 227 -2.23 -6.63 4.65
N LEU A 228 -2.94 -7.53 5.35
CA LEU A 228 -2.69 -7.77 6.78
C LEU A 228 -1.37 -8.51 7.05
N TRP A 229 -1.12 -9.58 6.29
CA TRP A 229 0.09 -10.36 6.45
C TRP A 229 1.27 -9.74 5.69
N GLU A 230 1.03 -9.01 4.59
CA GLU A 230 2.05 -8.15 3.97
C GLU A 230 2.55 -7.07 4.94
N ALA A 231 1.65 -6.42 5.69
CA ALA A 231 2.02 -5.46 6.72
C ALA A 231 2.80 -6.11 7.87
N ALA A 232 2.41 -7.32 8.29
CA ALA A 232 3.15 -8.09 9.29
C ALA A 232 4.55 -8.46 8.80
N ILE A 233 4.70 -8.91 7.55
CA ILE A 233 6.00 -9.20 6.93
C ILE A 233 6.86 -7.94 6.85
N LYS A 234 6.29 -6.81 6.44
CA LYS A 234 7.00 -5.53 6.38
C LYS A 234 7.51 -5.11 7.76
N SER A 235 6.67 -5.24 8.79
CA SER A 235 7.04 -4.96 10.18
C SER A 235 8.15 -5.90 10.66
N ALA A 236 7.99 -7.21 10.47
CA ALA A 236 8.97 -8.22 10.87
C ALA A 236 10.34 -7.98 10.20
N LYS A 237 10.38 -7.73 8.88
CA LYS A 237 11.60 -7.41 8.13
C LYS A 237 12.28 -6.16 8.66
N LEU A 238 11.52 -5.09 8.90
CA LEU A 238 12.05 -3.83 9.43
C LEU A 238 12.72 -4.04 10.79
N HIS A 239 12.06 -4.78 11.69
CA HIS A 239 12.57 -5.02 13.04
C HIS A 239 13.78 -5.94 13.01
N LEU A 240 13.74 -7.05 12.26
CA LEU A 240 14.88 -7.95 12.08
C LEU A 240 16.11 -7.23 11.53
N LYS A 241 15.93 -6.35 10.53
CA LYS A 241 17.03 -5.55 9.97
C LYS A 241 17.62 -4.58 10.99
N ARG A 242 16.80 -4.00 11.87
CA ARG A 242 17.24 -3.05 12.91
C ARG A 242 17.94 -3.75 14.08
N THR A 243 17.45 -4.91 14.50
CA THR A 243 17.99 -5.63 15.67
C THR A 243 19.20 -6.48 15.32
N ILE A 244 19.26 -7.07 14.12
CA ILE A 244 20.30 -8.02 13.72
C ILE A 244 21.32 -7.38 12.74
N GLY A 245 20.98 -6.27 12.09
CA GLY A 245 21.85 -5.62 11.10
C GLY A 245 21.91 -6.39 9.77
N THR A 246 23.11 -6.54 9.18
CA THR A 246 23.34 -7.16 7.85
C THR A 246 23.75 -8.63 7.89
N ALA A 247 24.06 -9.22 9.06
CA ALA A 247 24.61 -10.56 9.14
C ALA A 247 23.83 -11.46 10.12
N LEU A 248 22.95 -12.32 9.59
CA LEU A 248 22.46 -13.50 10.31
C LEU A 248 23.57 -14.55 10.31
N THR A 249 24.45 -14.49 11.30
CA THR A 249 25.66 -15.34 11.39
C THR A 249 25.38 -16.74 11.95
N THR A 250 24.19 -17.01 12.49
CA THR A 250 23.82 -18.32 13.06
C THR A 250 22.30 -18.49 13.18
N ILE A 251 21.84 -19.75 13.22
CA ILE A 251 20.49 -20.11 13.70
C ILE A 251 20.35 -19.55 15.13
N PRO A 252 19.24 -18.89 15.52
CA PRO A 252 19.09 -18.28 16.85
C PRO A 252 19.09 -19.27 18.02
N GLU A 253 18.96 -20.56 17.77
CA GLU A 253 18.90 -21.59 18.82
C GLU A 253 20.14 -22.48 18.75
N GLU A 254 20.81 -22.62 19.89
CA GLU A 254 21.74 -23.72 20.14
C GLU A 254 20.99 -25.06 19.99
N ASN A 255 21.71 -26.11 19.61
CA ASN A 255 21.15 -27.45 19.63
C ASN A 255 21.04 -27.91 21.09
N LEU A 256 19.89 -27.63 21.70
CA LEU A 256 19.59 -27.89 23.10
C LEU A 256 19.01 -29.30 23.34
N LEU A 257 19.15 -30.22 22.38
CA LEU A 257 18.63 -31.59 22.51
C LEU A 257 19.15 -32.30 23.78
N ASP A 258 20.35 -31.92 24.24
CA ASP A 258 21.01 -32.48 25.41
C ASP A 258 20.94 -31.57 26.66
N GLU A 259 20.36 -30.36 26.55
CA GLU A 259 20.20 -29.47 27.70
C GLU A 259 18.89 -29.72 28.46
N LYS A 260 19.00 -30.11 29.73
CA LYS A 260 17.86 -30.19 30.66
C LYS A 260 17.43 -28.80 31.12
N ILE A 261 16.68 -28.09 30.29
CA ILE A 261 15.95 -26.90 30.73
C ILE A 261 14.71 -27.34 31.49
N SER A 262 14.52 -26.89 32.73
CA SER A 262 13.26 -27.18 33.44
C SER A 262 12.10 -26.53 32.70
N SER A 263 11.09 -27.34 32.35
CA SER A 263 9.94 -26.93 31.54
C SER A 263 9.25 -25.69 32.12
N LEU A 264 9.29 -25.55 33.46
CA LEU A 264 8.72 -24.43 34.19
C LEU A 264 9.46 -23.10 33.94
N LYS A 265 10.79 -23.09 33.85
CA LYS A 265 11.58 -21.86 33.67
C LYS A 265 11.45 -21.31 32.25
N ARG A 266 11.47 -22.20 31.24
CA ARG A 266 11.20 -21.83 29.83
C ARG A 266 9.77 -21.35 29.64
N TRP A 267 8.80 -22.02 30.26
CA TRP A 267 7.41 -21.59 30.22
C TRP A 267 7.22 -20.21 30.86
N LYS A 268 7.77 -19.97 32.06
CA LYS A 268 7.70 -18.66 32.74
C LYS A 268 8.31 -17.53 31.93
N LEU A 269 9.50 -17.73 31.35
CA LEU A 269 10.15 -16.72 30.50
C LEU A 269 9.32 -16.43 29.24
N THR A 270 8.82 -17.48 28.59
CA THR A 270 7.95 -17.33 27.42
C THR A 270 6.67 -16.59 27.77
N GLN A 271 6.04 -16.90 28.92
CA GLN A 271 4.86 -16.20 29.43
C GLN A 271 5.16 -14.73 29.73
N GLN A 272 6.29 -14.41 30.37
CA GLN A 272 6.70 -13.03 30.66
C GLN A 272 6.91 -12.22 29.38
N LEU A 273 7.56 -12.79 28.37
CA LEU A 273 7.74 -12.14 27.07
C LEU A 273 6.40 -11.93 26.36
N PHE A 274 5.49 -12.91 26.42
CA PHE A 274 4.13 -12.78 25.88
C PHE A 274 3.31 -11.70 26.58
N GLN A 275 3.38 -11.65 27.92
CA GLN A 275 2.66 -10.65 28.71
C GLN A 275 3.24 -9.25 28.51
N SER A 276 4.57 -9.11 28.46
CA SER A 276 5.24 -7.83 28.20
C SER A 276 4.92 -7.31 26.80
N PHE A 277 4.99 -8.18 25.78
CA PHE A 277 4.57 -7.84 24.43
C PHE A 277 3.08 -7.48 24.36
N GLY A 278 2.21 -8.29 24.97
CA GLY A 278 0.76 -8.04 25.01
C GLY A 278 0.40 -6.72 25.68
N LYS A 279 1.09 -6.38 26.77
CA LYS A 279 0.93 -5.11 27.48
C LYS A 279 1.26 -3.93 26.57
N ARG A 280 2.48 -3.92 26.00
CA ARG A 280 2.94 -2.86 25.08
C ARG A 280 2.09 -2.77 23.81
N TRP A 281 1.68 -3.90 23.25
CA TRP A 281 0.79 -3.97 22.09
C TRP A 281 -0.58 -3.35 22.37
N SER A 282 -1.19 -3.67 23.51
CA SER A 282 -2.51 -3.12 23.86
C SER A 282 -2.47 -1.63 24.15
N SER A 283 -1.42 -1.14 24.82
CA SER A 283 -1.29 0.25 25.23
C SER A 283 -0.83 1.16 24.09
N GLU A 284 0.07 0.68 23.23
CA GLU A 284 0.72 1.53 22.22
C GLU A 284 0.16 1.28 20.81
N TYR A 285 -0.06 0.01 20.43
CA TYR A 285 -0.37 -0.34 19.04
C TYR A 285 -1.87 -0.32 18.72
N ILE A 286 -2.74 -0.80 19.62
CA ILE A 286 -4.20 -0.78 19.41
C ILE A 286 -4.71 0.67 19.25
N ALA A 287 -4.16 1.61 20.03
CA ALA A 287 -4.46 3.03 19.90
C ALA A 287 -4.09 3.59 18.50
N SER A 288 -3.02 3.06 17.89
CA SER A 288 -2.57 3.45 16.55
C SER A 288 -3.37 2.82 15.39
N LEU A 289 -4.03 1.68 15.64
CA LEU A 289 -4.80 0.94 14.64
C LEU A 289 -6.19 1.53 14.35
N GLN A 290 -6.73 2.37 15.24
CA GLN A 290 -8.06 2.98 15.08
C GLN A 290 -8.02 4.36 14.39
N ARG A 291 -7.15 4.58 13.40
CA ARG A 291 -7.37 5.69 12.48
C ARG A 291 -8.56 5.37 11.58
N ARG A 292 -9.75 5.86 11.96
CA ARG A 292 -10.93 5.86 11.10
C ARG A 292 -10.76 6.94 10.02
N ASN A 293 -10.13 6.58 8.90
CA ASN A 293 -10.20 7.42 7.71
C ASN A 293 -11.60 7.31 7.13
N LYS A 294 -12.50 8.23 7.50
CA LYS A 294 -13.80 8.36 6.84
C LYS A 294 -13.57 9.10 5.53
N TRP A 295 -13.92 8.47 4.40
CA TRP A 295 -13.90 9.12 3.10
C TRP A 295 -14.91 10.28 3.11
N GLN A 296 -14.42 11.53 3.09
CA GLN A 296 -15.29 12.73 3.19
C GLN A 296 -15.66 13.32 1.82
N LYS A 297 -15.03 12.88 0.73
CA LYS A 297 -15.25 13.42 -0.62
C LYS A 297 -15.52 12.30 -1.59
N SER A 298 -16.62 12.40 -2.35
CA SER A 298 -16.89 11.53 -3.50
C SER A 298 -15.99 11.95 -4.65
N GLU A 299 -15.10 11.07 -5.10
CA GLU A 299 -14.35 11.25 -6.36
C GLU A 299 -15.05 10.53 -7.52
N GLN A 300 -14.95 11.14 -8.71
CA GLN A 300 -15.53 10.58 -9.93
C GLN A 300 -14.72 9.36 -10.38
N ASN A 301 -15.41 8.31 -10.83
CA ASN A 301 -14.75 7.10 -11.35
C ASN A 301 -13.91 7.43 -12.59
N VAL A 302 -12.79 6.71 -12.76
CA VAL A 302 -12.02 6.68 -14.01
C VAL A 302 -12.91 6.15 -15.13
N LYS A 303 -12.92 6.84 -16.28
CA LYS A 303 -13.79 6.54 -17.42
C LYS A 303 -13.00 5.91 -18.57
N LEU A 304 -13.76 5.31 -19.49
CA LEU A 304 -13.22 4.86 -20.77
C LEU A 304 -12.61 6.06 -21.52
N ASN A 305 -11.48 5.85 -22.18
CA ASN A 305 -10.70 6.86 -22.90
C ASN A 305 -9.99 7.92 -22.05
N ASP A 306 -10.02 7.85 -20.72
CA ASP A 306 -9.20 8.74 -19.88
C ASP A 306 -7.71 8.55 -20.19
N LEU A 307 -6.99 9.66 -20.36
CA LEU A 307 -5.54 9.70 -20.46
C LEU A 307 -4.93 9.64 -19.06
N VAL A 308 -4.07 8.65 -18.82
CA VAL A 308 -3.51 8.36 -17.50
C VAL A 308 -2.00 8.20 -17.54
N LEU A 309 -1.33 8.60 -16.47
CA LEU A 309 0.06 8.26 -16.21
C LEU A 309 0.12 7.02 -15.32
N LEU A 310 0.97 6.07 -15.69
CA LEU A 310 1.25 4.88 -14.90
C LEU A 310 2.37 5.21 -13.92
N LYS A 311 2.00 5.31 -12.64
CA LYS A 311 2.95 5.49 -11.54
C LYS A 311 3.85 4.27 -11.43
N ASP A 312 5.15 4.52 -11.47
CA ASP A 312 6.21 3.59 -11.10
C ASP A 312 7.02 4.20 -9.97
N ASP A 313 7.08 3.52 -8.81
CA ASP A 313 7.79 4.03 -7.64
C ASP A 313 9.31 4.04 -7.83
N ASN A 314 9.84 3.36 -8.84
CA ASN A 314 11.28 3.33 -9.15
C ASN A 314 11.72 4.44 -10.10
N ILE A 315 10.77 5.21 -10.66
CA ILE A 315 11.03 6.18 -11.73
C ILE A 315 10.49 7.56 -11.31
N PRO A 316 11.23 8.66 -11.53
CA PRO A 316 10.75 10.01 -11.23
C PRO A 316 9.43 10.34 -11.95
N PRO A 317 8.51 11.14 -11.37
CA PRO A 317 7.17 11.34 -11.91
C PRO A 317 7.08 11.89 -13.34
N LEU A 318 8.10 12.63 -13.79
CA LEU A 318 8.17 13.14 -15.17
C LEU A 318 8.42 12.04 -16.22
N HIS A 319 8.88 10.87 -15.80
CA HIS A 319 9.20 9.73 -16.67
C HIS A 319 8.17 8.59 -16.55
N TRP A 320 7.06 8.82 -15.84
CA TRP A 320 5.95 7.88 -15.79
C TRP A 320 5.35 7.67 -17.19
N LYS A 321 5.02 6.42 -17.49
CA LYS A 321 4.52 6.04 -18.82
C LYS A 321 3.12 6.60 -19.01
N LEU A 322 2.87 7.17 -20.19
CA LEU A 322 1.52 7.58 -20.60
C LEU A 322 0.74 6.35 -21.10
N GLY A 323 -0.56 6.34 -20.83
CA GLY A 323 -1.47 5.36 -21.39
C GLY A 323 -2.90 5.88 -21.50
N ARG A 324 -3.73 5.16 -22.25
CA ARG A 324 -5.16 5.44 -22.40
C ARG A 324 -5.98 4.29 -21.84
N VAL A 325 -7.00 4.60 -21.05
CA VAL A 325 -7.92 3.60 -20.50
C VAL A 325 -8.78 3.02 -21.63
N THR A 326 -8.65 1.72 -21.88
CA THR A 326 -9.42 1.00 -22.93
C THR A 326 -10.58 0.19 -22.36
N GLN A 327 -10.51 -0.20 -21.09
CA GLN A 327 -11.58 -0.94 -20.42
C GLN A 327 -11.59 -0.64 -18.93
N VAL A 328 -12.78 -0.52 -18.34
CA VAL A 328 -12.98 -0.36 -16.90
C VAL A 328 -13.62 -1.62 -16.32
N TYR A 329 -13.19 -2.02 -15.12
CA TYR A 329 -13.78 -3.14 -14.40
C TYR A 329 -14.45 -2.61 -13.12
N PRO A 330 -15.75 -2.27 -13.18
CA PRO A 330 -16.51 -1.91 -11.99
C PRO A 330 -16.68 -3.12 -11.06
N SER A 331 -16.63 -2.88 -9.76
CA SER A 331 -17.00 -3.87 -8.74
C SER A 331 -18.51 -3.86 -8.49
N GLY A 332 -19.02 -4.77 -7.65
CA GLY A 332 -20.46 -4.84 -7.33
C GLY A 332 -21.05 -3.59 -6.65
N ASP A 333 -20.20 -2.66 -6.20
CA ASP A 333 -20.57 -1.34 -5.64
C ASP A 333 -20.43 -0.19 -6.65
N ASP A 334 -20.36 -0.50 -7.95
CA ASP A 334 -20.20 0.45 -9.06
C ASP A 334 -18.95 1.36 -8.97
N LYS A 335 -17.95 0.94 -8.19
CA LYS A 335 -16.65 1.62 -8.11
C LYS A 335 -15.63 0.93 -9.00
N VAL A 336 -14.93 1.73 -9.81
CA VAL A 336 -13.84 1.23 -10.67
C VAL A 336 -12.55 1.16 -9.86
N ARG A 337 -12.02 -0.05 -9.66
CA ARG A 337 -10.77 -0.29 -8.91
C ARG A 337 -9.62 -0.73 -9.79
N VAL A 338 -9.94 -1.32 -10.94
CA VAL A 338 -8.98 -1.85 -11.91
C VAL A 338 -9.42 -1.43 -13.30
N VAL A 339 -8.44 -1.06 -14.13
CA VAL A 339 -8.66 -0.72 -15.52
C VAL A 339 -7.60 -1.39 -16.41
N LEU A 340 -7.94 -1.55 -17.68
CA LEU A 340 -7.01 -1.93 -18.73
C LEU A 340 -6.50 -0.64 -19.41
N VAL A 341 -5.19 -0.49 -19.48
CA VAL A 341 -4.54 0.70 -20.04
C VAL A 341 -3.69 0.30 -21.24
N LYS A 342 -3.90 0.95 -22.38
CA LYS A 342 -3.05 0.84 -23.56
C LYS A 342 -1.89 1.82 -23.43
N THR A 343 -0.67 1.29 -23.45
CA THR A 343 0.58 2.06 -23.50
C THR A 343 1.26 1.85 -24.85
N ALA A 344 2.35 2.59 -25.12
CA ALA A 344 3.17 2.38 -26.33
C ALA A 344 3.70 0.94 -26.46
N ASN A 345 3.90 0.24 -25.33
CA ASN A 345 4.51 -1.09 -25.29
C ASN A 345 3.47 -2.21 -25.11
N GLY A 346 2.17 -1.91 -25.22
CA GLY A 346 1.08 -2.89 -25.10
C GLY A 346 0.05 -2.57 -24.01
N LEU A 347 -0.82 -3.55 -23.75
CA LEU A 347 -1.93 -3.47 -22.79
C LEU A 347 -1.50 -3.91 -21.39
N LEU A 348 -1.84 -3.12 -20.38
CA LEU A 348 -1.52 -3.39 -18.98
C LEU A 348 -2.77 -3.28 -18.11
N LYS A 349 -3.05 -4.34 -17.34
CA LYS A 349 -4.08 -4.30 -16.29
C LYS A 349 -3.47 -3.67 -15.03
N ARG A 350 -4.06 -2.58 -14.53
CA ARG A 350 -3.53 -1.82 -13.40
C ARG A 350 -4.62 -1.34 -12.45
N PRO A 351 -4.35 -1.34 -11.13
CA PRO A 351 -5.25 -0.74 -10.16
C PRO A 351 -5.20 0.79 -10.25
N ILE A 352 -6.33 1.47 -10.00
CA ILE A 352 -6.44 2.93 -10.18
C ILE A 352 -5.53 3.74 -9.26
N HIS A 353 -5.15 3.22 -8.09
CA HIS A 353 -4.21 3.90 -7.18
C HIS A 353 -2.78 4.01 -7.74
N LYS A 354 -2.47 3.29 -8.83
CA LYS A 354 -1.23 3.42 -9.60
C LYS A 354 -1.39 4.29 -10.84
N LEU A 355 -2.54 4.91 -11.02
CA LEU A 355 -2.86 5.74 -12.18
C LEU A 355 -3.07 7.18 -11.73
N SER A 356 -2.61 8.12 -12.54
CA SER A 356 -2.84 9.54 -12.36
C SER A 356 -3.61 10.04 -13.59
N VAL A 357 -4.88 10.41 -13.41
CA VAL A 357 -5.75 10.85 -14.51
C VAL A 357 -5.40 12.28 -14.90
N LEU A 358 -4.99 12.49 -16.15
CA LEU A 358 -4.59 13.80 -16.63
C LEU A 358 -5.80 14.77 -16.63
N PRO A 359 -5.62 16.03 -16.22
CA PRO A 359 -6.68 17.04 -16.16
C PRO A 359 -6.96 17.65 -17.54
N ILE A 360 -7.20 16.80 -18.53
CA ILE A 360 -7.46 17.17 -19.93
C ILE A 360 -8.91 16.79 -20.22
N GLU A 361 -9.70 17.76 -20.68
CA GLU A 361 -11.03 17.50 -21.23
C GLU A 361 -10.83 16.86 -22.62
N ASN A 362 -11.44 15.68 -22.83
CA ASN A 362 -11.37 14.95 -24.10
C ASN A 362 -12.10 15.69 -25.22
#